data_AF-A0A2T2VQZ7-F1
#
_entry.id   AF-A0A2T2VQZ7-F1
#
_cell.length_a   1.000
_cell.length_b   1.000
_cell.length_c   1.000
_cell.angle_alpha   90.00
_cell.angle_beta   90.00
_cell.angle_gamma   90.00
#
_symmetry.space_group_name_H-M   'P 1'
#
loop_
_entity.id
_entity.type
_entity.pdbx_description
1 polymer ?
#
loop_
_entity_poly.entity_id
_entity_poly.type
_entity_poly.pdbx_seq_one_letter_code
_entity_poly.pdbx_strand_id
1 'polypeptide(L)'
;GDAAGLRASFRGLDMMLEQGVNVRVVSFPEGEDPDSFAKQKTNEELEDFLKSSKKDFISFKTTVLLQEAAGDPLKIAQMVRDVVGSISKVPDQIGREVLIKEAASILEMEPNALYEELGRLQGIQERQRRKSQAQAPPMEVVPTDYPGDQKIYGHEQEKKVIHLLISKGTDTMLDSDLDEEEVVPVAIANWIVDELEEDHIEFLNPIYAKMYNLLADEIEQERIPSIDWWVRQEDQDIVKEVTDALTDKYTLANWKSKDIYLPEEKKTIFTLVRETTMRMKYVHVERKLHALKDYLKMESADYDYYMVQFQKWNSARQMINEKLNRVV
;
A
#
# COMPACT_ATOMS: atom_id res chain seq x y z
N GLY A 1 -10.44 35.07 19.42
CA GLY A 1 -11.76 34.45 19.11
C GLY A 1 -12.22 33.69 20.33
N ASP A 2 -13.51 33.74 20.64
CA ASP A 2 -14.14 33.14 21.83
C ASP A 2 -13.70 31.67 22.08
N ALA A 3 -13.63 31.25 23.35
CA ALA A 3 -13.13 29.95 23.79
C ALA A 3 -13.86 28.78 23.09
N ALA A 4 -15.15 28.96 22.78
CA ALA A 4 -15.93 27.97 22.02
C ALA A 4 -15.46 27.79 20.57
N GLY A 5 -15.05 28.87 19.90
CA GLY A 5 -14.51 28.82 18.54
C GLY A 5 -13.14 28.15 18.50
N LEU A 6 -12.32 28.37 19.52
CA LEU A 6 -10.99 27.76 19.61
C LEU A 6 -11.07 26.24 19.80
N ARG A 7 -12.02 25.76 20.62
CA ARG A 7 -12.28 24.32 20.77
C ARG A 7 -12.84 23.66 19.51
N ALA A 8 -13.62 24.39 18.70
CA ALA A 8 -14.07 23.88 17.41
C ALA A 8 -12.89 23.66 16.44
N SER A 9 -11.93 24.59 16.44
CA SER A 9 -10.70 24.47 15.64
C SER A 9 -9.85 23.26 16.02
N PHE A 10 -9.83 22.86 17.29
CA PHE A 10 -9.08 21.66 17.72
C PHE A 10 -9.50 20.39 17.00
N ARG A 11 -10.80 20.22 16.70
CA ARG A 11 -11.26 19.04 15.95
C ARG A 11 -10.73 19.02 14.52
N GLY A 12 -10.75 20.18 13.85
CA GLY A 12 -10.21 20.30 12.49
C GLY A 12 -8.70 20.06 12.47
N LEU A 13 -7.99 20.51 13.49
CA LEU A 13 -6.55 20.29 13.61
C LEU A 13 -6.20 18.83 13.96
N ASP A 14 -7.00 18.17 14.81
CA ASP A 14 -6.86 16.74 15.08
C ASP A 14 -7.02 15.90 13.79
N MET A 15 -7.92 16.30 12.87
CA MET A 15 -8.09 15.63 11.57
C MET A 15 -6.85 15.81 10.66
N MET A 16 -6.20 16.96 10.69
CA MET A 16 -4.98 17.20 9.90
C MET A 16 -3.82 16.36 10.43
N LEU A 17 -3.71 16.18 11.75
CA LEU A 17 -2.74 15.28 12.36
C LEU A 17 -2.96 13.81 11.96
N GLU A 18 -4.22 13.37 11.84
CA GLU A 18 -4.56 12.02 11.35
C GLU A 18 -4.02 11.75 9.94
N GLN A 19 -3.98 12.77 9.08
CA GLN A 19 -3.45 12.69 7.72
C GLN A 19 -1.91 12.81 7.66
N GLY A 20 -1.23 12.89 8.80
CA GLY A 20 0.23 13.03 8.86
C GLY A 20 0.74 14.43 8.51
N VAL A 21 -0.13 15.44 8.50
CA VAL A 21 0.25 16.83 8.23
C VAL A 21 0.88 17.44 9.48
N ASN A 22 2.07 18.04 9.34
CA ASN A 22 2.71 18.78 10.43
C ASN A 22 2.05 20.15 10.61
N VAL A 23 1.19 20.28 11.62
CA VAL A 23 0.43 21.50 11.91
C VAL A 23 1.19 22.38 12.90
N ARG A 24 1.42 23.65 12.51
CA ARG A 24 1.94 24.69 13.41
C ARG A 24 0.91 25.79 13.59
N VAL A 25 0.80 26.29 14.82
CA VAL A 25 -0.16 27.34 15.18
C VAL A 25 0.60 28.59 15.58
N VAL A 26 0.11 29.74 15.10
CA VAL A 26 0.53 31.07 15.56
C VAL A 26 -0.70 31.76 16.13
N SER A 27 -0.59 32.21 17.37
CA SER A 27 -1.61 33.01 18.05
C SER A 27 -1.25 34.49 17.97
N PHE A 28 -2.19 35.31 17.47
CA PHE A 28 -2.08 36.76 17.49
C PHE A 28 -2.57 37.33 18.83
N PRO A 29 -2.14 38.55 19.22
CA PRO A 29 -2.65 39.25 20.40
C PRO A 29 -4.17 39.44 20.36
N GLU A 30 -4.79 39.60 21.53
CA GLU A 30 -6.23 39.86 21.61
C GLU A 30 -6.62 41.13 20.84
N GLY A 31 -7.62 40.99 19.97
CA GLY A 31 -8.14 42.09 19.15
C GLY A 31 -7.39 42.31 17.83
N GLU A 32 -6.31 41.58 17.57
CA GLU A 32 -5.58 41.64 16.31
C GLU A 32 -5.87 40.42 15.42
N ASP A 33 -6.04 40.67 14.13
CA ASP A 33 -6.16 39.66 13.07
C ASP A 33 -4.91 39.68 12.18
N PRO A 34 -4.70 38.66 11.31
CA PRO A 34 -3.48 38.61 10.49
C PRO A 34 -3.27 39.85 9.61
N ASP A 35 -4.37 40.46 9.15
CA ASP A 35 -4.34 41.63 8.26
C ASP A 35 -4.02 42.92 9.03
N SER A 36 -4.64 43.17 10.18
CA SER A 36 -4.34 44.32 11.04
C SER A 36 -2.96 44.23 11.67
N PHE A 37 -2.53 43.05 12.12
CA PHE A 37 -1.19 42.83 12.67
C PHE A 37 -0.11 43.08 11.61
N ALA A 38 -0.33 42.61 10.37
CA ALA A 38 0.56 42.86 9.25
C ALA A 38 0.63 44.35 8.85
N LYS A 39 -0.47 45.11 9.00
CA LYS A 39 -0.49 46.55 8.70
C LYS A 39 0.22 47.42 9.75
N GLN A 40 0.35 46.92 10.99
CA GLN A 40 0.95 47.66 12.10
C GLN A 40 2.45 47.39 12.29
N LYS A 41 2.98 46.34 11.65
CA LYS A 41 4.37 45.89 11.80
C LYS A 41 5.13 46.00 10.48
N THR A 42 6.43 46.20 10.57
CA THR A 42 7.32 46.09 9.41
C THR A 42 7.47 44.63 8.98
N ASN A 43 7.90 44.39 7.74
CA ASN A 43 8.08 43.02 7.23
C ASN A 43 9.08 42.20 8.08
N GLU A 44 10.15 42.82 8.56
CA GLU A 44 11.14 42.14 9.42
C GLU A 44 10.52 41.76 10.78
N GLU A 45 9.79 42.69 11.42
CA GLU A 45 9.10 42.42 12.69
C GLU A 45 8.02 41.33 12.56
N LEU A 46 7.33 41.28 11.42
CA LEU A 46 6.32 40.26 11.14
C LEU A 46 6.97 38.87 10.95
N GLU A 47 8.06 38.79 10.20
CA GLU A 47 8.80 37.53 10.01
C GLU A 47 9.35 36.99 11.33
N ASP A 48 9.94 37.85 12.15
CA ASP A 48 10.50 37.47 13.44
C ASP A 48 9.40 37.05 14.41
N PHE A 49 8.25 37.72 14.39
CA PHE A 49 7.07 37.31 15.16
C PHE A 49 6.57 35.93 14.73
N LEU A 50 6.45 35.68 13.42
CA LEU A 50 6.01 34.38 12.90
C LEU A 50 7.02 33.27 13.20
N LYS A 51 8.33 33.54 13.18
CA LYS A 51 9.36 32.54 13.51
C LYS A 51 9.35 32.20 15.00
N SER A 52 9.27 33.20 15.86
CA SER A 52 9.32 33.04 17.33
C SER A 52 8.03 32.53 17.95
N SER A 53 6.87 32.86 17.36
CA SER A 53 5.55 32.52 17.91
C SER A 53 4.96 31.22 17.34
N LYS A 54 5.66 30.53 16.44
CA LYS A 54 5.27 29.21 15.93
C LYS A 54 5.35 28.18 17.06
N LYS A 55 4.21 27.63 17.43
CA LYS A 55 4.11 26.52 18.37
C LYS A 55 3.59 25.27 17.65
N ASP A 56 4.02 24.11 18.14
CA ASP A 56 3.38 22.85 17.79
C ASP A 56 1.91 22.87 18.23
N PHE A 57 1.03 22.24 17.46
CA PHE A 57 -0.39 22.14 17.78
C PHE A 57 -0.65 21.48 19.14
N ILE A 58 0.07 20.42 19.49
CA ILE A 58 -0.11 19.73 20.79
C ILE A 58 0.29 20.66 21.93
N SER A 59 1.40 21.38 21.80
CA SER A 59 1.86 22.34 22.81
C SER A 59 0.89 23.50 22.96
N PHE A 60 0.34 23.98 21.84
CA PHE A 60 -0.71 24.99 21.83
C PHE A 60 -1.99 24.49 22.52
N LYS A 61 -2.50 23.32 22.15
CA LYS A 61 -3.70 22.70 22.73
C LYS A 61 -3.54 22.47 24.23
N THR A 62 -2.38 21.95 24.65
CA THR A 62 -2.05 21.73 26.07
C THR A 62 -2.05 23.03 26.85
N THR A 63 -1.41 24.09 26.32
CA THR A 63 -1.35 25.39 26.98
C THR A 63 -2.73 26.01 27.16
N VAL A 64 -3.57 25.97 26.12
CA VAL A 64 -4.93 26.52 26.16
C VAL A 64 -5.80 25.76 27.15
N LEU A 65 -5.82 24.42 27.06
CA LEU A 65 -6.67 23.61 27.94
C LEU A 65 -6.22 23.71 29.41
N LEU A 66 -4.93 23.92 29.66
CA LEU A 66 -4.40 24.12 31.00
C LEU A 66 -4.89 25.44 31.61
N GLN A 67 -4.93 26.51 30.81
CA GLN A 67 -5.51 27.79 31.22
C GLN A 67 -7.02 27.66 31.52
N GLU A 68 -7.77 26.92 30.71
CA GLU A 68 -9.20 26.66 30.93
C GLU A 68 -9.49 25.77 32.16
N ALA A 69 -8.57 24.85 32.48
CA ALA A 69 -8.70 23.96 33.63
C ALA A 69 -8.55 24.71 34.96
N ALA A 70 -7.82 25.84 34.98
CA ALA A 70 -7.67 26.74 36.13
C ALA A 70 -7.31 26.03 37.46
N GLY A 71 -6.53 24.94 37.39
CA GLY A 71 -6.10 24.17 38.57
C GLY A 71 -7.09 23.14 39.10
N ASP A 72 -8.24 22.94 38.46
CA ASP A 72 -9.22 21.91 38.87
C ASP A 72 -8.71 20.50 38.50
N PRO A 73 -8.48 19.60 39.48
CA PRO A 73 -7.95 18.26 39.23
C PRO A 73 -8.77 17.43 38.24
N LEU A 74 -10.10 17.58 38.25
CA LEU A 74 -10.98 16.83 37.35
C LEU A 74 -10.85 17.32 35.90
N LYS A 75 -10.73 18.64 35.72
CA LYS A 75 -10.51 19.24 34.40
C LYS A 75 -9.12 18.95 33.88
N ILE A 76 -8.10 18.94 34.74
CA ILE A 76 -6.74 18.56 34.37
C ILE A 76 -6.73 17.12 33.86
N ALA A 77 -7.37 16.19 34.58
CA ALA A 77 -7.46 14.80 34.14
C ALA A 77 -8.20 14.67 32.79
N GLN A 78 -9.25 15.46 32.54
CA GLN A 78 -9.94 15.45 31.25
C GLN A 78 -9.08 16.01 30.12
N MET A 79 -8.41 17.13 30.36
CA MET A 79 -7.47 17.73 29.41
C MET A 79 -6.37 16.73 29.02
N VAL A 80 -5.78 16.04 30.00
CA VAL A 80 -4.72 15.04 29.74
C VAL A 80 -5.22 14.00 28.74
N ARG A 81 -6.44 13.47 28.93
CA ARG A 81 -7.04 12.51 27.98
C ARG A 81 -7.26 13.12 26.61
N ASP A 82 -7.68 14.39 26.54
CA ASP A 82 -7.93 15.07 25.27
C ASP A 82 -6.63 15.31 24.49
N VAL A 83 -5.55 15.71 25.18
CA VAL A 83 -4.21 15.89 24.60
C VAL A 83 -3.65 14.55 24.13
N VAL A 84 -3.62 13.52 24.99
CA VAL A 84 -3.12 12.19 24.62
C VAL A 84 -3.97 11.57 23.50
N GLY A 85 -5.28 11.81 23.49
CA GLY A 85 -6.16 11.43 22.39
C GLY A 85 -5.77 12.06 21.05
N SER A 86 -5.31 13.31 21.06
CA SER A 86 -4.80 14.00 19.87
C SER A 86 -3.47 13.41 19.40
N ILE A 87 -2.57 13.09 20.34
CA ILE A 87 -1.30 12.44 20.03
C ILE A 87 -1.52 11.02 19.47
N SER A 88 -2.54 10.30 19.95
CA SER A 88 -2.88 8.95 19.48
C SER A 88 -3.22 8.88 17.99
N LYS A 89 -3.63 10.01 17.40
CA LYS A 89 -4.02 10.15 16.00
C LYS A 89 -2.84 10.37 15.05
N VAL A 90 -1.68 10.78 15.57
CA VAL A 90 -0.49 11.02 14.76
C VAL A 90 0.05 9.66 14.26
N PRO A 91 0.23 9.43 12.94
CA PRO A 91 0.64 8.13 12.41
C PRO A 91 2.12 7.80 12.70
N ASP A 92 2.99 8.79 12.70
CA ASP A 92 4.43 8.61 12.94
C ASP A 92 4.75 8.30 14.41
N GLN A 93 5.50 7.22 14.64
CA GLN A 93 5.82 6.75 15.99
C GLN A 93 6.82 7.65 16.71
N ILE A 94 7.82 8.16 15.99
CA ILE A 94 8.86 9.03 16.57
C ILE A 94 8.23 10.37 16.95
N GLY A 95 7.41 10.94 16.07
CA GLY A 95 6.63 12.15 16.32
C GLY A 95 5.76 12.04 17.58
N ARG A 96 5.04 10.93 17.76
CA ARG A 96 4.27 10.69 19.00
C ARG A 96 5.14 10.73 20.26
N GLU A 97 6.34 10.15 20.20
CA GLU A 97 7.26 10.12 21.35
C GLU A 97 7.72 11.53 21.74
N VAL A 98 8.10 12.34 20.75
CA VAL A 98 8.52 13.74 20.96
C VAL A 98 7.38 14.56 21.55
N LEU A 99 6.17 14.43 20.99
CA LEU A 99 4.98 15.15 21.44
C LEU A 99 4.56 14.78 22.87
N ILE A 100 4.70 13.51 23.28
CA ILE A 100 4.44 13.09 24.67
C ILE A 100 5.44 13.74 25.62
N LYS A 101 6.73 13.77 25.28
CA LYS A 101 7.75 14.40 26.13
C LYS A 101 7.49 15.89 26.32
N GLU A 102 7.09 16.58 25.26
CA GLU A 102 6.76 18.01 25.33
C GLU A 102 5.48 18.26 26.13
N ALA A 103 4.42 17.48 25.91
CA ALA A 103 3.18 17.58 26.69
C ALA A 103 3.41 17.29 28.18
N ALA A 104 4.20 16.28 28.51
CA ALA A 104 4.59 15.96 29.89
C ALA A 104 5.29 17.14 30.58
N SER A 105 6.19 17.81 29.85
CA SER A 105 6.91 18.99 30.36
C SER A 105 5.97 20.17 30.65
N ILE A 106 4.96 20.41 29.80
CA ILE A 106 4.00 21.51 29.99
C ILE A 106 3.03 21.19 31.14
N LEU A 107 2.67 19.92 31.31
CA LEU A 107 1.74 19.46 32.33
C LEU A 107 2.40 19.21 33.69
N GLU A 108 3.73 19.28 33.77
CA GLU A 108 4.53 18.92 34.96
C GLU A 108 4.24 17.49 35.46
N MET A 109 4.10 16.56 34.51
CA MET A 109 3.78 15.14 34.78
C MET A 109 4.90 14.22 34.30
N GLU A 110 5.00 13.04 34.91
CA GLU A 110 5.89 11.98 34.45
C GLU A 110 5.44 11.44 33.07
N PRO A 111 6.33 11.38 32.05
CA PRO A 111 5.97 10.90 30.72
C PRO A 111 5.35 9.50 30.71
N ASN A 112 5.77 8.63 31.64
CA ASN A 112 5.24 7.27 31.77
C ASN A 112 3.72 7.24 31.99
N ALA A 113 3.16 8.17 32.75
CA ALA A 113 1.72 8.24 32.97
C ALA A 113 0.96 8.56 31.67
N LEU A 114 1.55 9.39 30.79
CA LEU A 114 0.97 9.70 29.48
C LEU A 114 1.10 8.52 28.50
N TYR A 115 2.20 7.76 28.56
CA TYR A 115 2.36 6.54 27.76
C TYR A 115 1.36 5.44 28.13
N GLU A 116 1.08 5.26 29.43
CA GLU A 116 0.06 4.31 29.89
C GLU A 116 -1.33 4.69 29.37
N GLU A 117 -1.67 5.99 29.43
CA GLU A 117 -2.93 6.49 28.89
C GLU A 117 -3.00 6.35 27.36
N LEU A 118 -1.90 6.58 26.64
CA LEU A 118 -1.82 6.36 25.20
C LEU A 118 -2.09 4.89 24.87
N GLY A 119 -1.44 3.96 25.56
CA GLY A 119 -1.63 2.52 25.37
C GLY A 119 -3.07 2.07 25.69
N ARG A 120 -3.69 2.66 26.73
CA ARG A 120 -5.09 2.43 27.07
C ARG A 120 -6.02 2.89 25.95
N LEU A 121 -5.81 4.08 25.39
CA LEU A 121 -6.62 4.64 24.30
C LEU A 121 -6.49 3.81 23.02
N GLN A 122 -5.26 3.40 22.66
CA GLN A 122 -5.02 2.51 21.53
C GLN A 122 -5.67 1.13 21.73
N GLY A 123 -5.58 0.56 22.93
CA GLY A 123 -6.22 -0.70 23.28
C GLY A 123 -7.76 -0.62 23.25
N ILE A 124 -8.35 0.52 23.62
CA ILE A 124 -9.79 0.77 23.50
C ILE A 124 -10.20 0.91 22.04
N GLN A 125 -9.45 1.66 21.22
CA GLN A 125 -9.71 1.78 19.79
C GLN A 125 -9.61 0.41 19.09
N GLU A 126 -8.60 -0.39 19.43
CA GLU A 126 -8.41 -1.73 18.89
C GLU A 126 -9.54 -2.68 19.35
N ARG A 127 -9.96 -2.61 20.61
CA ARG A 127 -11.12 -3.38 21.12
C ARG A 127 -12.44 -2.89 20.53
N GLN A 128 -12.60 -1.60 20.25
CA GLN A 128 -13.77 -1.03 19.57
C GLN A 128 -13.77 -1.40 18.10
N ARG A 129 -12.63 -1.46 17.42
CA ARG A 129 -12.49 -2.04 16.07
C ARG A 129 -12.86 -3.51 16.06
N ARG A 130 -12.39 -4.29 17.05
CA ARG A 130 -12.76 -5.72 17.20
C ARG A 130 -14.22 -5.92 17.59
N LYS A 131 -14.79 -5.07 18.46
CA LYS A 131 -16.21 -5.13 18.85
C LYS A 131 -17.14 -4.63 17.75
N SER A 132 -16.74 -3.62 16.97
CA SER A 132 -17.50 -3.20 15.78
C SER A 132 -17.40 -4.24 14.68
N GLN A 133 -16.27 -4.96 14.53
CA GLN A 133 -16.18 -6.16 13.70
C GLN A 133 -17.02 -7.34 14.23
N ALA A 134 -17.21 -7.46 15.55
CA ALA A 134 -17.95 -8.57 16.17
C ALA A 134 -19.44 -8.30 16.48
N GLN A 135 -19.88 -7.04 16.47
CA GLN A 135 -21.25 -6.59 16.79
C GLN A 135 -21.89 -5.75 15.68
N ALA A 136 -21.20 -5.51 14.56
CA ALA A 136 -21.95 -5.21 13.35
C ALA A 136 -22.95 -6.38 13.15
N PRO A 137 -24.21 -6.12 12.74
CA PRO A 137 -24.94 -7.17 12.01
C PRO A 137 -23.96 -7.73 10.97
N PRO A 138 -23.99 -9.04 10.61
CA PRO A 138 -23.13 -9.51 9.54
C PRO A 138 -23.27 -8.47 8.46
N MET A 139 -22.17 -7.77 8.19
CA MET A 139 -22.16 -6.86 7.09
C MET A 139 -22.54 -7.84 5.99
N GLU A 140 -23.73 -7.67 5.42
CA GLU A 140 -23.81 -7.73 3.99
C GLU A 140 -22.64 -6.83 3.62
N VAL A 141 -21.48 -7.45 3.40
CA VAL A 141 -20.77 -7.24 2.18
C VAL A 141 -21.89 -6.95 1.19
N VAL A 142 -22.23 -5.65 1.04
CA VAL A 142 -22.17 -5.04 -0.26
C VAL A 142 -20.83 -5.56 -0.70
N PRO A 143 -20.82 -6.66 -1.46
CA PRO A 143 -19.57 -7.13 -1.92
C PRO A 143 -19.02 -5.87 -2.58
N THR A 144 -17.77 -5.52 -2.33
CA THR A 144 -17.04 -5.05 -3.49
C THR A 144 -17.01 -6.26 -4.42
N ASP A 145 -18.16 -6.51 -5.04
CA ASP A 145 -18.34 -7.17 -6.30
C ASP A 145 -17.66 -6.18 -7.23
N TYR A 146 -16.33 -6.18 -7.21
CA TYR A 146 -15.73 -6.56 -8.46
C TYR A 146 -16.33 -7.92 -8.74
N PRO A 147 -17.15 -8.05 -9.79
CA PRO A 147 -17.56 -9.36 -10.24
C PRO A 147 -16.25 -10.09 -10.62
N GLY A 148 -15.63 -10.81 -9.68
CA GLY A 148 -14.25 -11.26 -9.85
C GLY A 148 -13.61 -11.97 -8.65
N ASP A 149 -13.86 -11.59 -7.39
CA ASP A 149 -13.16 -12.20 -6.23
C ASP A 149 -13.76 -13.56 -5.80
N GLN A 150 -14.16 -14.36 -6.79
CA GLN A 150 -14.28 -15.79 -6.62
C GLN A 150 -12.87 -16.37 -6.44
N LYS A 151 -12.79 -17.56 -5.83
CA LYS A 151 -11.58 -18.42 -5.79
C LYS A 151 -11.07 -18.75 -7.19
N ILE A 152 -10.54 -17.77 -7.92
CA ILE A 152 -9.89 -17.94 -9.20
C ILE A 152 -8.59 -18.66 -8.89
N TYR A 153 -8.53 -19.95 -9.22
CA TYR A 153 -7.31 -20.74 -9.10
C TYR A 153 -6.22 -20.03 -9.92
N GLY A 154 -5.20 -19.50 -9.26
CA GLY A 154 -4.15 -18.71 -9.91
C GLY A 154 -4.15 -17.20 -9.66
N HIS A 155 -5.08 -16.67 -8.85
CA HIS A 155 -5.16 -15.24 -8.53
C HIS A 155 -3.82 -14.65 -8.06
N GLU A 156 -3.14 -15.34 -7.14
CA GLU A 156 -1.83 -14.93 -6.60
C GLU A 156 -0.73 -14.89 -7.67
N GLN A 157 -0.82 -15.74 -8.69
CA GLN A 157 0.13 -15.79 -9.79
C GLN A 157 -0.14 -14.65 -10.77
N GLU A 158 -1.41 -14.38 -11.08
CA GLU A 158 -1.83 -13.22 -11.89
C GLU A 158 -1.37 -11.91 -11.24
N LYS A 159 -1.63 -11.75 -9.94
CA LYS A 159 -1.17 -10.60 -9.16
C LYS A 159 0.34 -10.40 -9.27
N LYS A 160 1.12 -11.47 -9.09
CA LYS A 160 2.60 -11.41 -9.15
C LYS A 160 3.13 -11.01 -10.53
N VAL A 161 2.52 -11.50 -11.61
CA VAL A 161 2.91 -11.09 -12.97
C VAL A 161 2.64 -9.60 -13.18
N ILE A 162 1.45 -9.11 -12.81
CA ILE A 162 1.10 -7.70 -12.94
C ILE A 162 2.01 -6.80 -12.07
N HIS A 163 2.26 -7.19 -10.82
CA HIS A 163 3.16 -6.46 -9.93
C HIS A 163 4.60 -6.42 -10.48
N LEU A 164 5.07 -7.51 -11.08
CA LEU A 164 6.38 -7.58 -11.74
C LEU A 164 6.43 -6.64 -12.97
N LEU A 165 5.38 -6.63 -13.79
CA LEU A 165 5.26 -5.74 -14.95
C LEU A 165 5.25 -4.26 -14.54
N ILE A 166 4.56 -3.90 -13.45
CA ILE A 166 4.54 -2.51 -12.95
C ILE A 166 5.87 -2.10 -12.35
N SER A 167 6.43 -2.93 -11.47
CA SER A 167 7.63 -2.57 -10.70
C SER A 167 8.92 -2.65 -11.52
N LYS A 168 8.96 -3.54 -12.51
CA LYS A 168 10.17 -3.93 -13.24
C LYS A 168 9.98 -4.01 -14.76
N GLY A 169 8.82 -3.70 -15.31
CA GLY A 169 8.57 -3.81 -16.75
C GLY A 169 9.51 -2.97 -17.63
N THR A 170 9.94 -1.80 -17.14
CA THR A 170 10.91 -0.93 -17.82
C THR A 170 12.35 -1.39 -17.72
N ASP A 171 12.66 -2.30 -16.78
CA ASP A 171 14.00 -2.83 -16.63
C ASP A 171 14.30 -3.79 -17.79
N THR A 172 15.53 -3.78 -18.28
CA THR A 172 15.99 -4.69 -19.33
C THR A 172 16.72 -5.88 -18.72
N MET A 173 16.49 -7.06 -19.27
CA MET A 173 17.25 -8.27 -18.95
C MET A 173 18.08 -8.74 -20.14
N LEU A 174 19.18 -9.43 -19.83
CA LEU A 174 20.02 -10.10 -20.80
C LEU A 174 19.59 -11.57 -20.81
N ASP A 175 19.34 -12.12 -21.99
CA ASP A 175 19.08 -13.55 -22.14
C ASP A 175 20.33 -14.33 -21.70
N SER A 176 20.18 -15.27 -20.78
CA SER A 176 21.30 -15.95 -20.12
C SER A 176 22.01 -16.98 -20.99
N ASP A 177 21.42 -17.30 -22.16
CA ASP A 177 21.83 -18.44 -22.98
C ASP A 177 22.78 -18.05 -24.14
N LEU A 178 23.19 -16.77 -24.21
CA LEU A 178 24.05 -16.22 -25.27
C LEU A 178 25.24 -15.42 -24.69
N ASP A 179 26.38 -15.44 -25.38
CA ASP A 179 27.61 -14.74 -24.99
C ASP A 179 27.36 -13.21 -24.89
N GLU A 180 27.91 -12.56 -23.84
CA GLU A 180 27.65 -11.15 -23.47
C GLU A 180 27.89 -10.11 -24.60
N GLU A 181 28.63 -10.48 -25.66
CA GLU A 181 28.91 -9.62 -26.81
C GLU A 181 27.83 -9.65 -27.92
N GLU A 182 26.89 -10.61 -27.90
CA GLU A 182 25.82 -10.75 -28.92
C GLU A 182 24.40 -10.48 -28.38
N VAL A 183 24.22 -10.25 -27.08
CA VAL A 183 22.88 -10.16 -26.47
C VAL A 183 22.29 -8.76 -26.59
N VAL A 184 21.17 -8.65 -27.29
CA VAL A 184 20.35 -7.44 -27.29
C VAL A 184 19.55 -7.41 -25.97
N PRO A 185 19.68 -6.36 -25.14
CA PRO A 185 18.89 -6.23 -23.92
C PRO A 185 17.40 -6.12 -24.27
N VAL A 186 16.58 -7.02 -23.75
CA VAL A 186 15.13 -7.04 -23.95
C VAL A 186 14.45 -6.50 -22.70
N ALA A 187 13.45 -5.65 -22.88
CA ALA A 187 12.65 -5.17 -21.76
C ALA A 187 11.80 -6.30 -21.17
N ILE A 188 11.72 -6.37 -19.85
CA ILE A 188 10.98 -7.41 -19.13
C ILE A 188 9.50 -7.42 -19.55
N ALA A 189 8.91 -6.25 -19.76
CA ALA A 189 7.52 -6.14 -20.18
C ALA A 189 7.28 -6.82 -21.54
N ASN A 190 8.12 -6.52 -22.54
CA ASN A 190 7.99 -7.13 -23.87
C ASN A 190 8.15 -8.65 -23.80
N TRP A 191 9.19 -9.12 -23.11
CA TRP A 191 9.43 -10.56 -23.00
C TRP A 191 8.27 -11.30 -22.32
N ILE A 192 7.71 -10.75 -21.24
CA ILE A 192 6.57 -11.39 -20.55
C ILE A 192 5.33 -11.39 -21.46
N VAL A 193 5.05 -10.29 -22.16
CA VAL A 193 3.90 -10.20 -23.06
C VAL A 193 4.03 -11.18 -24.22
N ASP A 194 5.16 -11.19 -24.92
CA ASP A 194 5.44 -12.11 -26.02
C ASP A 194 5.25 -13.58 -25.59
N GLU A 195 5.82 -13.94 -24.43
CA GLU A 195 5.79 -15.29 -23.87
C GLU A 195 4.39 -15.73 -23.40
N LEU A 196 3.52 -14.77 -23.01
CA LEU A 196 2.12 -15.04 -22.63
C LEU A 196 1.19 -15.05 -23.84
N GLU A 197 1.43 -14.23 -24.86
CA GLU A 197 0.67 -14.19 -26.11
C GLU A 197 0.90 -15.42 -26.97
N GLU A 198 2.16 -15.88 -27.08
CA GLU A 198 2.52 -17.11 -27.81
C GLU A 198 1.74 -18.33 -27.28
N ASP A 199 1.55 -18.40 -25.97
CA ASP A 199 0.80 -19.47 -25.29
C ASP A 199 -0.71 -19.19 -25.16
N HIS A 200 -1.19 -18.04 -25.66
CA HIS A 200 -2.57 -17.57 -25.53
C HIS A 200 -3.10 -17.62 -24.08
N ILE A 201 -2.31 -17.09 -23.14
CA ILE A 201 -2.62 -17.12 -21.71
C ILE A 201 -3.47 -15.91 -21.33
N GLU A 202 -4.71 -16.20 -20.94
CA GLU A 202 -5.65 -15.19 -20.46
C GLU A 202 -5.62 -15.04 -18.93
N PHE A 203 -5.78 -13.80 -18.48
CA PHE A 203 -6.03 -13.47 -17.08
C PHE A 203 -7.52 -13.65 -16.77
N LEU A 204 -7.82 -14.39 -15.70
CA LEU A 204 -9.20 -14.61 -15.28
C LEU A 204 -9.70 -13.50 -14.34
N ASN A 205 -8.81 -12.85 -13.59
CA ASN A 205 -9.19 -11.67 -12.82
C ASN A 205 -9.45 -10.49 -13.78
N PRO A 206 -10.65 -9.89 -13.79
CA PRO A 206 -10.99 -8.81 -14.70
C PRO A 206 -10.12 -7.56 -14.56
N ILE A 207 -9.66 -7.26 -13.33
CA ILE A 207 -8.77 -6.11 -13.06
C ILE A 207 -7.40 -6.38 -13.69
N TYR A 208 -6.82 -7.55 -13.43
CA TYR A 208 -5.51 -7.93 -13.99
C TYR A 208 -5.56 -8.10 -15.51
N ALA A 209 -6.65 -8.62 -16.06
CA ALA A 209 -6.87 -8.69 -17.50
C ALA A 209 -6.92 -7.28 -18.13
N LYS A 210 -7.64 -6.35 -17.49
CA LYS A 210 -7.72 -4.96 -17.95
C LYS A 210 -6.34 -4.28 -17.91
N MET A 211 -5.59 -4.47 -16.83
CA MET A 211 -4.24 -3.92 -16.69
C MET A 211 -3.27 -4.54 -17.72
N TYR A 212 -3.36 -5.85 -17.95
CA TYR A 212 -2.56 -6.54 -18.97
C TYR A 212 -2.85 -5.99 -20.37
N ASN A 213 -4.12 -5.89 -20.77
CA ASN A 213 -4.48 -5.38 -22.09
C ASN A 213 -4.02 -3.93 -22.29
N LEU A 214 -4.18 -3.09 -21.26
CA LEU A 214 -3.72 -1.70 -21.27
C LEU A 214 -2.19 -1.58 -21.43
N LEU A 215 -1.43 -2.54 -20.88
CA LEU A 215 0.01 -2.64 -21.09
C LEU A 215 0.36 -3.19 -22.48
N ALA A 216 -0.34 -4.22 -22.95
CA ALA A 216 -0.14 -4.79 -24.28
C ALA A 216 -0.40 -3.75 -25.39
N ASP A 217 -1.48 -2.97 -25.27
CA ASP A 217 -1.82 -1.88 -26.20
C ASP A 217 -0.72 -0.80 -26.28
N GLU A 218 -0.05 -0.50 -25.17
CA GLU A 218 1.07 0.45 -25.15
C GLU A 218 2.35 -0.15 -25.75
N ILE A 219 2.60 -1.45 -25.50
CA ILE A 219 3.74 -2.18 -26.07
C ILE A 219 3.62 -2.34 -27.58
N GLU A 220 2.42 -2.60 -28.10
CA GLU A 220 2.14 -2.58 -29.55
C GLU A 220 2.50 -1.23 -30.19
N GLN A 221 2.39 -0.15 -29.41
CA GLN A 221 2.77 1.21 -29.84
C GLN A 221 4.24 1.53 -29.55
N GLU A 222 5.06 0.50 -29.30
CA GLU A 222 6.49 0.59 -28.97
C GLU A 222 6.79 1.44 -27.72
N ARG A 223 5.82 1.53 -26.79
CA ARG A 223 5.98 2.27 -25.53
C ARG A 223 5.85 1.35 -24.33
N ILE A 224 6.86 1.38 -23.47
CA ILE A 224 6.82 0.65 -22.21
C ILE A 224 6.41 1.62 -21.11
N PRO A 225 5.20 1.46 -20.52
CA PRO A 225 4.69 2.39 -19.54
C PRO A 225 5.55 2.37 -18.27
N SER A 226 6.02 3.54 -17.84
CA SER A 226 6.74 3.70 -16.58
C SER A 226 5.79 3.72 -15.38
N ILE A 227 6.36 3.63 -14.17
CA ILE A 227 5.60 3.72 -12.92
C ILE A 227 4.75 5.02 -12.87
N ASP A 228 5.28 6.14 -13.36
CA ASP A 228 4.57 7.43 -13.39
C ASP A 228 3.32 7.39 -14.28
N TRP A 229 3.33 6.57 -15.33
CA TRP A 229 2.17 6.40 -16.20
C TRP A 229 1.07 5.58 -15.52
N TRP A 230 1.45 4.55 -14.76
CA TRP A 230 0.51 3.73 -13.99
C TRP A 230 -0.22 4.51 -12.89
N VAL A 231 0.46 5.44 -12.22
CA VAL A 231 -0.15 6.28 -11.16
C VAL A 231 -1.10 7.34 -11.73
N ARG A 232 -0.99 7.66 -13.03
CA ARG A 232 -1.84 8.66 -13.71
C ARG A 232 -3.10 8.08 -14.34
N GLN A 233 -3.37 6.78 -14.17
CA GLN A 233 -4.55 6.14 -14.72
C GLN A 233 -5.83 6.73 -14.10
N GLU A 234 -6.87 6.89 -14.91
CA GLU A 234 -8.17 7.43 -14.46
C GLU A 234 -8.94 6.44 -13.59
N ASP A 235 -8.65 5.15 -13.75
CA ASP A 235 -9.30 4.07 -13.02
C ASP A 235 -8.72 3.93 -11.60
N GLN A 236 -9.56 4.19 -10.59
CA GLN A 236 -9.19 4.10 -9.18
C GLN A 236 -8.76 2.69 -8.76
N ASP A 237 -9.25 1.67 -9.46
CA ASP A 237 -9.02 0.27 -9.13
C ASP A 237 -7.63 -0.15 -9.58
N ILE A 238 -7.24 0.33 -10.76
CA ILE A 238 -5.88 0.19 -11.29
C ILE A 238 -4.89 0.94 -10.39
N VAL A 239 -5.18 2.20 -10.03
CA VAL A 239 -4.29 3.01 -9.18
C VAL A 239 -4.11 2.37 -7.80
N LYS A 240 -5.16 1.76 -7.25
CA LYS A 240 -5.09 1.03 -5.97
C LYS A 240 -4.16 -0.19 -6.06
N GLU A 241 -4.32 -1.03 -7.09
CA GLU A 241 -3.45 -2.19 -7.30
C GLU A 241 -2.01 -1.76 -7.63
N VAL A 242 -1.81 -0.68 -8.39
CA VAL A 242 -0.48 -0.10 -8.65
C VAL A 242 0.18 0.37 -7.35
N THR A 243 -0.58 1.04 -6.47
CA THR A 243 -0.08 1.48 -5.17
C THR A 243 0.30 0.28 -4.30
N ASP A 244 -0.51 -0.79 -4.32
CA ASP A 244 -0.19 -2.05 -3.65
C ASP A 244 1.09 -2.67 -4.23
N ALA A 245 1.23 -2.74 -5.55
CA ALA A 245 2.43 -3.25 -6.24
C ALA A 245 3.70 -2.48 -5.91
N LEU A 246 3.61 -1.16 -5.71
CA LEU A 246 4.74 -0.31 -5.34
C LEU A 246 5.04 -0.34 -3.83
N THR A 247 4.03 -0.62 -3.00
CA THR A 247 4.15 -0.68 -1.54
C THR A 247 4.58 -2.07 -1.07
N ASP A 248 4.18 -3.12 -1.79
CA ASP A 248 4.50 -4.50 -1.47
C ASP A 248 6.01 -4.74 -1.57
N LYS A 249 6.63 -4.92 -0.40
CA LYS A 249 8.05 -5.28 -0.23
C LYS A 249 8.38 -6.71 -0.67
N TYR A 250 7.40 -7.44 -1.20
CA TYR A 250 7.54 -8.75 -1.83
C TYR A 250 7.94 -8.52 -3.28
N THR A 251 9.23 -8.47 -3.65
CA THR A 251 10.09 -9.66 -3.78
C THR A 251 11.58 -9.34 -3.55
N LEU A 252 11.96 -8.84 -2.38
CA LEU A 252 13.35 -8.93 -1.89
C LEU A 252 13.47 -9.60 -0.51
N ALA A 253 12.36 -10.01 0.09
CA ALA A 253 12.34 -10.39 1.51
C ALA A 253 12.71 -11.85 1.83
N ASN A 254 13.21 -12.67 0.89
CA ASN A 254 13.49 -14.08 1.20
C ASN A 254 14.75 -14.72 0.59
N TRP A 255 15.77 -13.92 0.21
CA TRP A 255 17.06 -14.46 -0.27
C TRP A 255 18.16 -14.40 0.79
N LYS A 256 18.06 -13.52 1.79
CA LYS A 256 19.05 -13.38 2.87
C LYS A 256 19.07 -14.55 3.88
N SER A 257 18.07 -15.43 3.84
CA SER A 257 17.91 -16.56 4.76
C SER A 257 18.47 -17.88 4.21
N LYS A 258 18.99 -17.89 2.97
CA LYS A 258 19.70 -19.03 2.39
C LYS A 258 21.08 -18.56 1.95
N ASP A 259 22.12 -19.00 2.65
CA ASP A 259 23.55 -18.79 2.33
C ASP A 259 23.86 -19.19 0.89
N ILE A 260 23.65 -18.27 -0.06
CA ILE A 260 24.01 -18.44 -1.46
C ILE A 260 24.62 -17.12 -1.92
N TYR A 261 25.89 -17.19 -2.32
CA TYR A 261 26.64 -16.10 -2.94
C TYR A 261 25.82 -15.49 -4.07
N LEU A 262 25.64 -14.17 -4.03
CA LEU A 262 24.86 -13.41 -5.01
C LEU A 262 25.64 -13.33 -6.34
N PRO A 263 25.19 -13.93 -7.45
CA PRO A 263 25.64 -13.56 -8.78
C PRO A 263 25.03 -12.20 -9.15
N GLU A 264 25.65 -11.47 -10.06
CA GLU A 264 25.28 -10.11 -10.48
C GLU A 264 23.76 -9.88 -10.64
N GLU A 265 23.25 -8.75 -10.14
CA GLU A 265 21.82 -8.41 -10.03
C GLU A 265 21.01 -8.65 -11.32
N LYS A 266 21.64 -8.56 -12.50
CA LYS A 266 21.02 -8.81 -13.80
C LYS A 266 20.63 -10.28 -14.04
N LYS A 267 21.44 -11.25 -13.60
CA LYS A 267 21.13 -12.69 -13.73
C LYS A 267 20.01 -13.13 -12.78
N THR A 268 19.90 -12.48 -11.62
CA THR A 268 18.86 -12.74 -10.63
C THR A 268 17.47 -12.27 -11.10
N ILE A 269 17.40 -11.11 -11.77
CA ILE A 269 16.14 -10.58 -12.32
C ILE A 269 15.60 -11.49 -13.42
N PHE A 270 16.46 -11.92 -14.36
CA PHE A 270 16.06 -12.86 -15.42
C PHE A 270 15.48 -14.16 -14.84
N THR A 271 16.15 -14.73 -13.84
CA THR A 271 15.68 -15.96 -13.16
C THR A 271 14.30 -15.74 -12.51
N LEU A 272 14.09 -14.61 -11.83
CA LEU A 272 12.82 -14.27 -11.17
C LEU A 272 11.69 -14.09 -12.18
N VAL A 273 11.95 -13.36 -13.27
CA VAL A 273 10.99 -13.11 -14.35
C VAL A 273 10.58 -14.45 -14.97
N ARG A 274 11.55 -15.27 -15.35
CA ARG A 274 11.33 -16.60 -15.91
C ARG A 274 10.55 -17.50 -14.96
N GLU A 275 10.90 -17.55 -13.68
CA GLU A 275 10.15 -18.34 -12.68
C GLU A 275 8.70 -17.87 -12.52
N THR A 276 8.47 -16.56 -12.50
CA THR A 276 7.14 -15.97 -12.30
C THR A 276 6.25 -16.26 -13.52
N THR A 277 6.77 -16.07 -14.73
CA THR A 277 6.06 -16.42 -15.96
C THR A 277 5.78 -17.92 -16.04
N MET A 278 6.75 -18.77 -15.74
CA MET A 278 6.55 -20.23 -15.73
C MET A 278 5.48 -20.68 -14.71
N ARG A 279 5.37 -20.01 -13.56
CA ARG A 279 4.28 -20.26 -12.59
C ARG A 279 2.92 -19.85 -13.12
N MET A 280 2.84 -18.78 -13.90
CA MET A 280 1.61 -18.38 -14.60
C MET A 280 1.23 -19.41 -15.67
N LYS A 281 2.19 -19.87 -16.48
CA LYS A 281 2.00 -20.97 -17.44
C LYS A 281 1.49 -22.24 -16.76
N TYR A 282 2.07 -22.62 -15.62
CA TYR A 282 1.63 -23.77 -14.84
C TYR A 282 0.15 -23.65 -14.42
N VAL A 283 -0.25 -22.47 -13.92
CA VAL A 283 -1.64 -22.19 -13.55
C VAL A 283 -2.57 -22.33 -14.75
N HIS A 284 -2.18 -21.80 -15.92
CA HIS A 284 -2.96 -21.95 -17.15
C HIS A 284 -3.16 -23.43 -17.52
N VAL A 285 -2.09 -24.24 -17.48
CA VAL A 285 -2.17 -25.68 -17.76
C VAL A 285 -3.10 -26.40 -16.76
N GLU A 286 -2.99 -26.11 -15.47
CA GLU A 286 -3.87 -26.70 -14.45
C GLU A 286 -5.34 -26.30 -14.65
N ARG A 287 -5.61 -25.05 -15.06
CA ARG A 287 -6.97 -24.60 -15.43
C ARG A 287 -7.53 -25.42 -16.59
N LYS A 288 -6.74 -25.66 -17.65
CA LYS A 288 -7.15 -26.49 -18.80
C LYS A 288 -7.37 -27.95 -18.38
N LEU A 289 -6.53 -28.52 -17.53
CA LEU A 289 -6.70 -29.87 -16.98
C LEU A 289 -7.97 -30.00 -16.12
N HIS A 290 -8.27 -29.00 -15.29
CA HIS A 290 -9.51 -28.94 -14.53
C HIS A 290 -10.74 -28.86 -15.45
N ALA A 291 -10.70 -28.01 -16.47
CA ALA A 291 -11.78 -27.90 -17.45
C ALA A 291 -12.00 -29.22 -18.22
N LEU A 292 -10.94 -29.94 -18.58
CA LEU A 292 -11.04 -31.28 -19.18
C LEU A 292 -11.65 -32.31 -18.22
N LYS A 293 -11.28 -32.25 -16.95
CA LYS A 293 -11.87 -33.14 -15.92
C LYS A 293 -13.37 -32.88 -15.74
N ASP A 294 -13.80 -31.63 -15.86
CA ASP A 294 -15.22 -31.28 -15.81
C ASP A 294 -15.95 -31.64 -17.11
N TYR A 295 -15.29 -31.51 -18.28
CA TYR A 295 -15.79 -32.03 -19.55
C TYR A 295 -16.06 -33.53 -19.49
N LEU A 296 -15.18 -34.32 -18.87
CA LEU A 296 -15.34 -35.77 -18.69
C LEU A 296 -16.59 -36.15 -17.87
N LYS A 297 -17.10 -35.24 -17.03
CA LYS A 297 -18.32 -35.49 -16.24
C LYS A 297 -19.60 -35.28 -17.03
N MET A 298 -19.53 -34.73 -18.24
CA MET A 298 -20.70 -34.51 -19.09
C MET A 298 -21.10 -35.81 -19.81
N GLU A 299 -22.39 -36.10 -19.91
CA GLU A 299 -22.91 -37.33 -20.55
C GLU A 299 -22.55 -37.46 -22.05
N SER A 300 -22.21 -36.34 -22.71
CA SER A 300 -21.85 -36.28 -24.13
C SER A 300 -20.34 -36.10 -24.38
N ALA A 301 -19.49 -36.48 -23.43
CA ALA A 301 -18.05 -36.29 -23.54
C ALA A 301 -17.42 -37.22 -24.59
N ASP A 302 -16.64 -36.64 -25.51
CA ASP A 302 -15.79 -37.39 -26.43
C ASP A 302 -14.51 -37.83 -25.70
N TYR A 303 -14.40 -39.13 -25.45
CA TYR A 303 -13.28 -39.73 -24.74
C TYR A 303 -11.96 -39.67 -25.51
N ASP A 304 -12.00 -39.74 -26.84
CA ASP A 304 -10.81 -39.70 -27.68
C ASP A 304 -10.24 -38.27 -27.70
N TYR A 305 -11.12 -37.27 -27.81
CA TYR A 305 -10.76 -35.87 -27.66
C TYR A 305 -10.17 -35.57 -26.26
N TYR A 306 -10.82 -36.07 -25.19
CA TYR A 306 -10.32 -35.90 -23.82
C TYR A 306 -8.92 -36.50 -23.65
N MET A 307 -8.68 -37.72 -24.14
CA MET A 307 -7.39 -38.40 -23.97
C MET A 307 -6.25 -37.64 -24.63
N VAL A 308 -6.45 -37.18 -25.87
CA VAL A 308 -5.45 -36.41 -26.62
C VAL A 308 -5.14 -35.08 -25.93
N GLN A 309 -6.17 -34.35 -25.51
CA GLN A 309 -5.97 -33.06 -24.82
C GLN A 309 -5.33 -33.25 -23.44
N PHE A 310 -5.75 -34.26 -22.67
CA PHE A 310 -5.18 -34.56 -21.37
C PHE A 310 -3.69 -34.90 -21.47
N GLN A 311 -3.29 -35.74 -22.44
CA GLN A 311 -1.88 -36.04 -22.70
C GLN A 311 -1.09 -34.77 -23.06
N LYS A 312 -1.60 -33.94 -23.98
CA LYS A 312 -0.96 -32.68 -24.37
C LYS A 312 -0.68 -31.78 -23.17
N TRP A 313 -1.71 -31.51 -22.35
CA TRP A 313 -1.58 -30.61 -21.20
C TRP A 313 -0.75 -31.23 -20.06
N ASN A 314 -0.81 -32.54 -19.86
CA ASN A 314 0.00 -33.22 -18.86
C ASN A 314 1.49 -33.24 -19.24
N SER A 315 1.82 -33.41 -20.54
CA SER A 315 3.20 -33.24 -21.04
C SER A 315 3.69 -31.81 -20.87
N ALA A 316 2.85 -30.80 -21.16
CA ALA A 316 3.18 -29.39 -20.90
C ALA A 316 3.44 -29.15 -19.40
N ARG A 317 2.64 -29.74 -18.51
CA ARG A 317 2.84 -29.65 -17.06
C ARG A 317 4.20 -30.24 -16.64
N GLN A 318 4.59 -31.39 -17.19
CA GLN A 318 5.87 -32.02 -16.90
C GLN A 318 7.04 -31.14 -17.36
N MET A 319 6.99 -30.61 -18.58
CA MET A 319 8.03 -29.70 -19.09
C MET A 319 8.17 -28.42 -18.24
N ILE A 320 7.06 -27.84 -17.78
CA ILE A 320 7.09 -26.67 -16.89
C ILE A 320 7.68 -27.01 -15.52
N ASN A 321 7.35 -28.18 -14.95
CA ASN A 321 7.91 -28.62 -13.68
C ASN A 321 9.42 -28.89 -13.76
N GLU A 322 9.90 -29.47 -14.86
CA GLU A 322 11.33 -29.64 -15.14
C GLU A 322 12.04 -28.29 -15.25
N LYS A 323 11.47 -27.33 -15.99
CA LYS A 323 12.00 -25.96 -16.10
C LYS A 323 11.98 -25.18 -14.78
N LEU A 324 11.08 -25.54 -13.85
CA LEU A 324 10.97 -24.94 -12.50
C LEU A 324 11.83 -25.67 -11.44
N ASN A 325 12.64 -26.67 -11.81
CA ASN A 325 13.41 -27.51 -10.89
C ASN A 325 12.56 -28.08 -9.74
N ARG A 326 11.27 -28.33 -9.98
CA ARG A 326 10.40 -28.99 -9.02
C ARG A 326 10.55 -30.50 -9.21
N VAL A 327 11.22 -31.15 -8.27
CA VAL A 327 11.22 -32.61 -8.18
C VAL A 327 9.75 -33.04 -8.00
N VAL A 328 9.22 -33.73 -9.01
CA VAL A 328 7.88 -34.33 -9.02
C VAL A 328 7.81 -35.53 -8.09
#